data_AF-A0A0Q8VBY4-F1
#
_entry.id   AF-A0A0Q8VBY4-F1
#
_cell.length_a   1.000
_cell.length_b   1.000
_cell.length_c   1.000
_cell.angle_alpha   90.00
_cell.angle_beta   90.00
_cell.angle_gamma   90.00
#
_symmetry.space_group_name_H-M   'P 1'
#
loop_
_entity.id
_entity.type
_entity.pdbx_description
1 polymer ?
#
loop_
_entity_poly.entity_id
_entity_poly.type
_entity_poly.pdbx_seq_one_letter_code
_entity_poly.pdbx_strand_id
1 'polypeptide(L)' 'MSSDAENIRIVTRGVTPEEVAAVTAVLTAAMAEAEAAARDARPETGPDAWARSQRSLRTPLTPGVGAWRSFTG' A
#
# COMPACT_ATOMS: atom_id res chain seq x y z
N MET A 1 15.57 5.71 7.74
CA MET A 1 14.37 5.21 8.45
C MET A 1 14.28 6.00 9.73
N SER A 2 13.53 7.11 9.72
CA SER A 2 13.22 7.84 10.95
C SER A 2 12.15 6.99 11.64
N SER A 3 12.45 6.43 12.80
CA SER A 3 11.48 5.62 13.53
C SER A 3 10.41 6.58 14.06
N ASP A 4 9.16 6.48 13.60
CA ASP A 4 8.08 7.37 14.06
C ASP A 4 7.90 7.34 15.60
N ALA A 5 8.34 6.26 16.24
CA ALA A 5 8.41 6.12 17.70
C ALA A 5 9.26 7.19 18.40
N GLU A 6 10.27 7.77 17.72
CA GLU A 6 11.14 8.82 18.28
C GLU A 6 10.42 10.17 18.50
N ASN A 7 9.19 10.33 18.00
CA ASN A 7 8.46 11.60 18.06
C ASN A 7 7.24 11.60 19.02
N ILE A 8 7.12 10.62 19.92
CA ILE A 8 6.03 10.58 20.91
C ILE A 8 6.32 11.60 22.02
N ARG A 9 5.45 12.62 22.16
CA ARG A 9 5.54 13.64 23.22
C ARG A 9 4.32 13.62 24.13
N ILE A 10 4.54 13.46 25.43
CA ILE A 10 3.50 13.54 26.46
C ILE A 10 3.45 14.99 26.97
N VAL A 11 2.32 15.66 26.75
CA VAL A 11 2.10 17.07 27.15
C VAL A 11 1.36 17.19 28.49
N THR A 12 0.76 16.10 28.96
CA THR A 12 0.03 16.05 30.23
C THR A 12 0.99 16.09 31.41
N ARG A 13 0.64 16.87 32.44
CA ARG A 13 1.42 16.96 33.69
C ARG A 13 1.02 15.86 34.66
N GLY A 14 1.95 15.47 35.53
CA GLY A 14 1.68 14.51 36.62
C GLY A 14 1.56 13.05 36.19
N VAL A 15 2.03 12.70 34.99
CA VAL A 15 2.06 11.32 34.50
C VAL A 15 3.22 10.57 35.16
N THR A 16 2.93 9.39 35.69
CA THR A 16 3.94 8.52 36.33
C THR A 16 4.82 7.83 35.30
N PRO A 17 6.06 7.43 35.65
CA PRO A 17 6.94 6.68 34.75
C PRO A 17 6.30 5.41 34.20
N GLU A 18 5.52 4.71 35.02
CA GLU A 18 4.81 3.49 34.65
C GLU A 18 3.72 3.75 33.61
N GLU A 19 2.96 4.83 33.75
CA GLU A 19 1.95 5.24 32.76
C GLU A 19 2.62 5.66 31.44
N VAL A 20 3.74 6.39 31.50
CA VAL A 20 4.53 6.73 30.31
C VAL A 20 4.97 5.46 29.59
N ALA A 21 5.49 4.48 30.31
CA ALA A 21 5.93 3.21 29.74
C ALA A 21 4.77 2.44 29.11
N ALA A 22 3.63 2.34 29.81
CA ALA A 22 2.45 1.64 29.32
C ALA A 22 1.89 2.27 28.02
N VAL A 23 1.70 3.60 28.01
CA VAL A 23 1.18 4.30 26.83
C VAL A 23 2.15 4.20 25.66
N THR A 24 3.45 4.37 25.92
CA THR A 24 4.47 4.26 24.87
C THR A 24 4.48 2.85 24.27
N ALA A 25 4.40 1.80 25.08
CA ALA A 25 4.36 0.42 24.61
C ALA A 25 3.13 0.12 23.74
N VAL A 26 1.96 0.63 24.12
CA VAL A 26 0.72 0.45 23.33
C VAL A 26 0.82 1.17 21.99
N LEU A 27 1.30 2.43 21.99
CA LEU A 27 1.43 3.20 20.76
C LEU A 27 2.47 2.62 19.82
N THR A 28 3.63 2.20 20.32
CA THR A 28 4.66 1.58 19.47
C THR A 28 4.21 0.24 18.89
N ALA A 29 3.46 -0.57 19.65
CA ALA A 29 2.86 -1.80 19.14
C ALA A 29 1.84 -1.52 18.02
N ALA A 30 0.93 -0.55 18.22
CA ALA A 30 -0.06 -0.18 17.22
C ALA A 30 0.59 0.37 15.94
N MET A 31 1.66 1.16 16.06
CA MET A 31 2.41 1.68 14.93
C MET A 31 3.11 0.56 14.15
N ALA A 32 3.73 -0.40 14.84
CA ALA A 32 4.36 -1.55 14.19
C ALA A 32 3.34 -2.41 13.41
N GLU A 33 2.14 -2.60 13.95
CA GLU A 33 1.04 -3.29 13.27
C GLU A 33 0.56 -2.51 12.03
N ALA A 34 0.36 -1.19 12.15
CA ALA A 34 -0.02 -0.34 11.04
C ALA A 34 1.03 -0.35 9.91
N GLU A 35 2.32 -0.32 10.25
CA GLU A 35 3.40 -0.46 9.27
C GLU A 35 3.39 -1.84 8.59
N ALA A 36 3.14 -2.91 9.34
CA ALA A 36 3.05 -4.26 8.77
C ALA A 36 1.88 -4.36 7.78
N ALA A 37 0.70 -3.89 8.17
CA ALA A 37 -0.46 -3.83 7.30
C ALA A 37 -0.21 -2.98 6.04
N ALA A 38 0.50 -1.86 6.18
CA ALA A 38 0.87 -1.02 5.04
C ALA A 38 1.88 -1.70 4.09
N ARG A 39 2.79 -2.52 4.61
CA ARG A 39 3.70 -3.34 3.79
C ARG A 39 2.94 -4.39 3.01
N ASP A 40 1.96 -5.05 3.62
CA ASP A 40 1.13 -6.09 2.99
C ASP A 40 0.15 -5.51 1.95
N ALA A 41 -0.39 -4.32 2.22
CA ALA A 41 -1.28 -3.62 1.29
C ALA A 41 -0.56 -3.01 0.08
N ARG A 42 0.78 -2.91 0.11
CA ARG A 42 1.54 -2.34 -0.99
C ARG A 42 1.46 -3.30 -2.18
N PRO A 43 0.91 -2.86 -3.34
CA PRO A 43 0.86 -3.72 -4.52
C PRO A 43 2.27 -4.16 -4.89
N GLU A 44 2.42 -5.40 -5.37
CA GLU A 44 3.70 -5.90 -5.80
C GLU A 44 4.30 -4.94 -6.84
N THR A 45 5.50 -4.46 -6.56
CA THR A 45 6.21 -3.55 -7.46
C THR A 45 6.72 -4.35 -8.65
N GLY A 46 5.87 -4.53 -9.67
CA GLY A 46 6.22 -5.28 -10.85
C GLY A 46 5.05 -5.54 -11.80
N PRO A 47 5.33 -5.98 -13.03
CA PRO A 47 4.28 -6.40 -13.95
C PRO A 47 3.54 -7.60 -13.37
N ASP A 48 2.22 -7.49 -13.31
CA ASP A 48 1.35 -8.58 -12.88
C ASP A 48 1.40 -9.78 -13.86
N ALA A 49 0.69 -10.86 -13.52
CA ALA A 49 0.71 -12.07 -14.33
C ALA A 49 0.16 -11.86 -15.75
N TRP A 50 -0.76 -10.91 -15.92
CA TRP A 50 -1.30 -10.55 -17.21
C TRP A 50 -0.27 -9.77 -18.04
N ALA A 51 0.35 -8.75 -17.46
CA ALA A 51 1.39 -7.94 -18.07
C ALA A 51 2.64 -8.76 -18.43
N ARG A 52 2.94 -9.83 -17.69
CA ARG A 52 4.02 -10.77 -18.02
C ARG A 52 3.68 -11.74 -19.15
N SER A 53 2.42 -12.12 -19.28
CA SER A 53 1.96 -13.07 -20.29
C SER A 53 1.46 -12.41 -21.58
N GLN A 54 1.23 -11.09 -21.55
CA GLN A 54 0.83 -10.33 -22.73
C GLN A 54 1.88 -10.49 -23.83
N ARG A 55 1.42 -10.66 -25.07
CA ARG A 55 2.29 -10.66 -26.25
C ARG A 55 2.06 -9.40 -27.05
N SER A 56 3.12 -8.88 -27.65
CA SER A 56 3.01 -7.76 -28.58
C SER A 56 2.03 -8.12 -29.70
N LEU A 57 1.14 -7.18 -30.00
CA LEU A 57 0.28 -7.29 -31.17
C LEU A 57 1.17 -7.37 -32.42
N ARG A 58 0.89 -8.33 -33.30
CA ARG A 58 1.62 -8.46 -34.57
C ARG A 58 1.36 -7.28 -35.51
N THR A 59 0.19 -6.67 -35.40
CA THR A 59 -0.26 -5.54 -36.20
C THR A 59 -0.97 -4.53 -35.30
N PRO A 60 -0.71 -3.22 -35.46
CA PRO A 60 -1.46 -2.19 -34.75
C PRO A 60 -2.96 -2.28 -35.03
N LEU A 61 -3.78 -2.17 -33.98
CA LEU A 61 -5.22 -2.05 -34.13
C LEU A 61 -5.56 -0.66 -34.67
N THR A 62 -6.31 -0.60 -35.77
CA THR A 62 -6.80 0.67 -36.33
C THR A 62 -8.24 0.89 -35.83
N PRO A 63 -8.48 1.77 -34.86
CA PRO A 63 -9.84 2.08 -34.42
C PRO A 63 -10.61 2.85 -35.51
N GLY A 64 -11.88 2.52 -35.70
CA GLY A 64 -12.74 3.18 -36.68
C GLY A 64 -14.22 2.82 -36.50
N VAL A 65 -15.11 3.64 -37.07
CA VAL A 65 -16.56 3.37 -37.04
C VAL A 65 -16.83 2.03 -37.73
N GLY A 66 -17.58 1.14 -37.07
CA GLY A 66 -17.87 -0.20 -37.59
C GLY A 66 -16.79 -1.27 -37.34
N ALA A 67 -15.55 -0.91 -36.98
CA ALA A 67 -14.45 -1.87 -36.81
C ALA A 67 -14.65 -2.86 -35.64
N TRP A 68 -15.50 -2.52 -34.67
CA TRP A 68 -15.73 -3.30 -33.45
C TRP A 68 -17.03 -4.09 -33.45
N ARG A 69 -17.86 -3.97 -34.50
CA ARG A 69 -19.22 -4.54 -34.57
C ARG A 69 -19.46 -5.38 -35.83
N SER A 70 -18.41 -5.98 -36.40
CA SER A 70 -18.48 -6.74 -37.66
C SER A 70 -18.82 -8.22 -37.51
N PHE A 71 -19.44 -8.64 -36.41
CA PHE A 71 -19.90 -10.02 -36.26
C PHE A 71 -21.29 -10.15 -36.93
N THR A 72 -21.33 -10.75 -38.11
CA THR A 72 -22.55 -11.32 -38.70
C THR A 72 -22.54 -12.82 -38.41
N GLY A 73 -23.63 -13.33 -37.82
CA GLY A 73 -23.79 -14.74 -37.48
C GLY A 73 -23.79 -15.67 -38.69
#